data_AF-A0A2M9LAR4-F1
#
_entry.id   AF-A0A2M9LAR4-F1
#
_cell.length_a   1.000
_cell.length_b   1.000
_cell.length_c   1.000
_cell.angle_alpha   90.00
_cell.angle_beta   90.00
_cell.angle_gamma   90.00
#
_symmetry.space_group_name_H-M   'P 1'
#
loop_
_entity.id
_entity.type
_entity.pdbx_description
1 polymer ?
#
loop_
_entity_poly.entity_id
_entity_poly.type
_entity_poly.pdbx_seq_one_letter_code
_entity_poly.pdbx_strand_id
1 'polypeptide(L)'
;MSLFRKPQPLAVLVVRDAPDVVAGLRRALETAPDAERPGLERAVAMAEESAGRSDAELRGRWVRQRLDAVGYEGPADSVEAIKNLRQAEPGLSLRQAVTYAKETAATEA
;
A
#
# COMPACT_ATOMS: atom_id res chain seq x y z
N MET A 1 35.14 8.40 15.43
CA MET A 1 33.74 8.83 15.64
C MET A 1 32.83 7.89 14.88
N SER A 2 32.20 6.96 15.59
CA SER A 2 31.35 5.93 15.01
C SER A 2 29.99 6.54 14.62
N LEU A 3 29.76 6.76 13.33
CA LEU A 3 28.53 7.34 12.77
C LEU A 3 27.44 6.28 12.48
N PHE A 4 27.33 5.24 13.30
CA PHE A 4 26.25 4.26 13.15
C PHE A 4 24.95 4.80 13.75
N ARG A 5 24.21 5.60 12.97
CA ARG A 5 22.78 5.82 13.23
C ARG A 5 21.99 4.64 12.66
N LYS A 6 21.64 3.67 13.50
CA LYS A 6 20.44 2.81 13.35
C LYS A 6 19.41 3.32 14.36
N PRO A 7 18.10 3.41 14.08
CA PRO A 7 17.32 2.79 12.99
C PRO A 7 16.54 3.84 12.16
N GLN A 8 15.99 3.46 10.99
CA GLN A 8 14.83 4.17 10.43
C GLN A 8 13.74 3.18 9.99
N PRO A 9 12.77 2.90 10.86
CA PRO A 9 11.41 2.53 10.49
C PRO A 9 10.56 3.82 10.57
N LEU A 10 9.80 4.29 9.59
CA LEU A 10 9.18 3.64 8.45
C LEU A 10 9.11 4.66 7.30
N ALA A 11 9.40 4.24 6.07
CA ALA A 11 9.13 5.10 4.91
C ALA A 11 7.71 4.92 4.36
N VAL A 12 7.02 3.84 4.75
CA VAL A 12 5.57 3.65 4.60
C VAL A 12 5.10 2.88 5.83
N LEU A 13 4.33 3.52 6.71
CA LEU A 13 3.62 2.83 7.77
C LEU A 13 2.28 2.37 7.18
N VAL A 14 2.19 1.08 6.89
CA VAL A 14 0.95 0.47 6.42
C VAL A 14 0.05 0.24 7.64
N VAL A 15 -0.82 1.20 7.94
CA VAL A 15 -1.88 0.99 8.94
C VAL A 15 -2.87 -0.01 8.35
N ARG A 16 -2.99 -1.18 8.98
CA ARG A 16 -3.94 -2.22 8.59
C ARG A 16 -5.19 -2.10 9.45
N ASP A 17 -6.11 -1.23 9.06
CA ASP A 17 -7.46 -1.15 9.65
C ASP A 17 -8.43 -2.14 8.98
N ALA A 18 -8.07 -2.65 7.80
CA ALA A 18 -8.92 -3.54 7.00
C ALA A 18 -9.38 -4.82 7.75
N PRO A 19 -8.56 -5.51 8.56
CA PRO A 19 -9.04 -6.68 9.32
C PRO A 19 -10.13 -6.33 10.35
N ASP A 20 -10.01 -5.18 11.02
CA ASP A 20 -11.00 -4.73 12.00
C ASP A 20 -12.31 -4.31 11.32
N VAL A 21 -12.23 -3.69 10.13
CA VAL A 21 -13.39 -3.41 9.28
C VAL A 21 -14.09 -4.71 8.85
N VAL A 22 -13.35 -5.73 8.41
CA VAL A 22 -13.91 -7.05 8.06
C VAL A 22 -14.62 -7.65 9.27
N ALA A 23 -14.01 -7.61 10.45
CA ALA A 23 -14.64 -8.11 11.67
C ALA A 23 -15.93 -7.36 12.01
N GLY A 24 -15.96 -6.03 11.85
CA GLY A 24 -17.15 -5.21 12.03
C GLY A 24 -18.28 -5.59 11.07
N LEU A 25 -17.96 -5.75 9.78
CA LEU A 25 -18.93 -6.11 8.75
C LEU A 25 -19.51 -7.53 8.96
N ARG A 26 -18.68 -8.49 9.35
CA ARG A 26 -19.14 -9.85 9.67
C ARG A 26 -20.11 -9.86 10.86
N ARG A 27 -19.81 -9.10 11.92
CA ARG A 27 -20.75 -8.95 13.06
C ARG A 27 -22.07 -8.29 12.63
N ALA A 28 -22.02 -7.27 11.77
CA ALA A 28 -23.23 -6.64 11.27
C ALA A 28 -24.09 -7.64 10.46
N LEU A 29 -23.45 -8.49 9.66
CA LEU A 29 -24.11 -9.52 8.84
C LEU A 29 -24.84 -10.58 9.69
N GLU A 30 -24.32 -10.92 10.88
CA GLU A 30 -24.97 -11.87 11.82
C GLU A 30 -26.38 -11.42 12.22
N THR A 31 -26.63 -10.10 12.26
CA THR A 31 -27.91 -9.51 12.67
C THR A 31 -28.69 -8.84 11.53
N ALA A 32 -28.19 -8.91 10.30
CA ALA A 32 -28.74 -8.16 9.18
C ALA A 32 -30.14 -8.66 8.77
N PRO A 33 -31.09 -7.77 8.42
CA PRO A 33 -32.35 -8.18 7.81
C PRO A 33 -32.14 -8.68 6.38
N ASP A 34 -33.09 -9.46 5.87
CA ASP A 34 -33.02 -10.08 4.52
C ASP A 34 -32.80 -9.06 3.40
N ALA A 35 -33.34 -7.85 3.55
CA ALA A 35 -33.19 -6.77 2.58
C ALA A 35 -31.75 -6.24 2.47
N GLU A 36 -30.99 -6.25 3.57
CA GLU A 36 -29.63 -5.69 3.62
C GLU A 36 -28.55 -6.77 3.46
N ARG A 37 -28.89 -8.03 3.72
CA ARG A 37 -27.96 -9.17 3.68
C ARG A 37 -27.15 -9.27 2.37
N PRO A 38 -27.74 -9.21 1.17
CA PRO A 38 -26.95 -9.30 -0.08
C PRO A 38 -25.94 -8.15 -0.24
N GLY A 39 -26.29 -6.95 0.22
CA GLY A 39 -25.40 -5.79 0.18
C GLY A 39 -24.23 -5.94 1.16
N LEU A 40 -24.50 -6.40 2.38
CA LEU A 40 -23.48 -6.65 3.40
C LEU A 40 -22.55 -7.80 3.05
N GLU A 41 -23.04 -8.88 2.45
CA GLU A 41 -22.21 -9.97 1.92
C GLU A 41 -21.22 -9.45 0.87
N ARG A 42 -21.69 -8.60 -0.04
CA ARG A 42 -20.82 -7.96 -1.03
C ARG A 42 -19.78 -7.03 -0.38
N ALA A 43 -20.19 -6.28 0.64
CA ALA A 43 -19.29 -5.41 1.40
C ALA A 43 -18.20 -6.21 2.12
N VAL A 44 -18.55 -7.35 2.76
CA VAL A 44 -17.60 -8.27 3.39
C VAL A 44 -16.60 -8.79 2.36
N ALA A 45 -17.06 -9.27 1.20
CA ALA A 45 -16.17 -9.77 0.15
C ALA A 45 -15.17 -8.71 -0.32
N MET A 46 -15.61 -7.46 -0.52
CA MET A 46 -14.74 -6.35 -0.90
C MET A 46 -13.72 -6.00 0.20
N ALA A 47 -14.15 -6.00 1.46
CA ALA A 47 -13.28 -5.72 2.59
C ALA A 47 -12.23 -6.82 2.80
N GLU A 48 -12.62 -8.10 2.61
CA GLU A 48 -11.71 -9.25 2.68
C GLU A 48 -10.67 -9.21 1.58
N GLU A 49 -11.06 -8.90 0.34
CA GLU A 49 -10.12 -8.69 -0.77
C GLU A 49 -9.10 -7.59 -0.40
N SER A 50 -9.56 -6.49 0.19
CA SER A 50 -8.69 -5.40 0.63
C SER A 50 -7.77 -5.79 1.79
N ALA A 51 -8.27 -6.55 2.76
CA ALA A 51 -7.48 -7.05 3.88
C ALA A 51 -6.42 -8.06 3.43
N GLY A 52 -6.70 -8.86 2.41
CA GLY A 52 -5.80 -9.88 1.87
C GLY A 52 -4.63 -9.35 1.05
N ARG A 53 -4.62 -8.06 0.67
CA ARG A 53 -3.54 -7.48 -0.14
C ARG A 53 -2.22 -7.49 0.60
N SER A 54 -1.16 -7.94 -0.06
CA SER A 54 0.19 -7.98 0.48
C SER A 54 0.73 -6.56 0.73
N ASP A 55 1.73 -6.46 1.62
CA ASP A 55 2.41 -5.18 1.85
C ASP A 55 3.12 -4.67 0.60
N ALA A 56 3.65 -5.58 -0.25
CA ALA A 56 4.31 -5.23 -1.50
C ALA A 56 3.35 -4.52 -2.47
N GLU A 57 2.12 -5.03 -2.63
CA GLU A 57 1.10 -4.39 -3.46
C GLU A 57 0.67 -3.02 -2.94
N LEU A 58 0.58 -2.85 -1.61
CA LEU A 58 0.25 -1.54 -1.03
C LEU A 58 1.37 -0.53 -1.23
N ARG A 59 2.63 -0.95 -1.05
CA ARG A 59 3.77 -0.09 -1.36
C ARG A 59 3.83 0.25 -2.84
N GLY A 60 3.54 -0.72 -3.71
CA GLY A 60 3.45 -0.50 -5.16
C GLY A 60 2.45 0.59 -5.53
N ARG A 61 1.21 0.48 -5.04
CA ARG A 61 0.19 1.53 -5.22
C ARG A 61 0.62 2.89 -4.70
N TRP A 62 1.24 2.93 -3.52
CA TRP A 62 1.74 4.18 -2.95
C TRP A 62 2.84 4.81 -3.81
N VAL A 63 3.81 4.02 -4.29
CA VAL A 63 4.86 4.49 -5.21
C VAL A 63 4.23 5.06 -6.47
N ARG A 64 3.27 4.35 -7.08
CA ARG A 64 2.57 4.82 -8.27
C ARG A 64 1.90 6.16 -8.03
N GLN A 65 1.16 6.30 -6.93
CA GLN A 65 0.55 7.58 -6.55
C GLN A 65 1.56 8.72 -6.42
N ARG A 66 2.77 8.47 -5.88
CA ARG A 66 3.84 9.48 -5.79
C ARG A 66 4.39 9.88 -7.16
N LEU A 67 4.55 8.92 -8.06
CA LEU A 67 5.03 9.14 -9.42
C LEU A 67 4.00 9.91 -10.27
N ASP A 68 2.73 9.53 -10.17
CA ASP A 68 1.63 10.20 -10.88
C ASP A 68 1.49 11.66 -10.42
N ALA A 69 1.70 11.94 -9.13
CA ALA A 69 1.64 13.29 -8.58
C ALA A 69 2.70 14.24 -9.18
N VAL A 70 3.79 13.71 -9.75
CA VAL A 70 4.81 14.49 -10.48
C VAL A 70 4.73 14.27 -12.00
N GLY A 71 3.67 13.62 -12.49
CA GLY A 71 3.45 13.37 -13.92
C GLY A 71 4.39 12.34 -14.53
N TYR A 72 4.96 11.43 -13.74
CA TYR A 72 5.87 10.40 -14.25
C TYR A 72 5.10 9.14 -14.67
N GLU A 73 5.07 8.88 -15.98
CA GLU A 73 4.32 7.77 -16.59
C GLU A 73 5.20 6.56 -16.99
N GLY A 74 6.51 6.63 -16.74
CA GLY A 74 7.45 5.58 -17.13
C GLY A 74 7.49 4.37 -16.18
N PRO A 75 8.37 3.38 -16.48
CA PRO A 75 8.56 2.19 -15.65
C PRO A 75 8.94 2.54 -14.21
N ALA A 76 8.29 1.90 -13.23
CA ALA A 76 8.48 2.18 -11.82
C ALA A 76 9.93 1.98 -11.33
N ASP A 77 10.66 1.07 -11.97
CA ASP A 77 12.01 0.64 -11.60
C ASP A 77 13.13 1.40 -12.33
N SER A 78 12.78 2.42 -13.13
CA SER A 78 13.76 3.27 -13.78
C SER A 78 14.52 4.14 -12.77
N VAL A 79 15.75 4.55 -13.14
CA VAL A 79 16.56 5.46 -12.32
C VAL A 79 15.85 6.80 -12.13
N GLU A 80 15.11 7.27 -13.14
CA GLU A 80 14.33 8.49 -13.09
C GLU A 80 13.17 8.38 -12.09
N ALA A 81 12.41 7.28 -12.13
CA ALA A 81 11.34 6.99 -11.17
C ALA A 81 11.87 6.97 -9.73
N ILE A 82 13.00 6.29 -9.50
CA ILE A 82 13.64 6.21 -8.18
C ILE A 82 14.10 7.59 -7.70
N LYS A 83 14.60 8.44 -8.62
CA LYS A 83 14.98 9.82 -8.30
C LYS A 83 13.76 10.64 -7.92
N ASN A 84 12.69 10.59 -8.72
CA ASN A 84 11.44 11.32 -8.48
C ASN A 84 10.81 10.89 -7.16
N LEU A 85 10.76 9.59 -6.87
CA LEU A 85 10.26 9.04 -5.61
C LEU A 85 11.02 9.57 -4.39
N ARG A 86 12.36 9.59 -4.45
CA ARG A 86 13.19 10.10 -3.35
C ARG A 86 13.16 11.63 -3.21
N GLN A 87 12.81 12.35 -4.26
CA GLN A 87 12.56 13.79 -4.20
C GLN A 87 11.20 14.08 -3.54
N ALA A 88 10.17 13.31 -3.90
CA ALA A 88 8.85 13.41 -3.28
C ALA A 88 8.88 13.02 -1.79
N GLU A 89 9.72 12.06 -1.42
CA GLU A 89 9.78 11.51 -0.06
C GLU A 89 11.23 11.44 0.44
N PRO A 90 11.79 12.56 0.94
CA PRO A 90 13.21 12.66 1.32
C PRO A 90 13.67 11.70 2.42
N GLY A 91 12.73 11.13 3.19
CA GLY A 91 13.01 10.13 4.22
C GLY A 91 13.34 8.74 3.67
N LEU A 92 13.09 8.47 2.38
CA LEU A 92 13.43 7.19 1.76
C LEU A 92 14.93 7.02 1.60
N SER A 93 15.47 5.97 2.23
CA SER A 93 16.80 5.47 1.85
C SER A 93 16.79 4.96 0.40
N LEU A 94 17.94 5.02 -0.26
CA LEU A 94 18.07 4.50 -1.63
C LEU A 94 17.67 3.02 -1.73
N ARG A 95 18.02 2.21 -0.71
CA ARG A 95 17.65 0.80 -0.67
C ARG A 95 16.13 0.62 -0.62
N GLN A 96 15.42 1.38 0.21
CA GLN A 96 13.96 1.33 0.29
C GLN A 96 13.32 1.76 -1.03
N ALA A 97 13.79 2.86 -1.62
CA ALA A 97 13.28 3.35 -2.89
C ALA A 97 13.44 2.31 -4.01
N VAL A 98 14.61 1.67 -4.12
CA VAL A 98 14.85 0.60 -5.09
C VAL A 98 13.98 -0.63 -4.80
N THR A 99 13.84 -1.03 -3.54
CA THR A 99 12.97 -2.17 -3.18
C THR A 99 11.53 -1.89 -3.58
N TYR A 100 10.97 -0.73 -3.24
CA TYR A 100 9.57 -0.41 -3.53
C TYR A 100 9.35 -0.24 -5.04
N ALA A 101 10.29 0.37 -5.75
CA ALA A 101 10.25 0.48 -7.20
C ALA A 101 10.19 -0.90 -7.91
N LYS A 102 10.99 -1.87 -7.44
CA LYS A 102 10.96 -3.24 -7.95
C LYS A 102 9.66 -3.98 -7.60
N GLU A 103 9.17 -3.81 -6.37
CA GLU A 103 7.86 -4.36 -5.98
C GLU A 103 6.74 -3.78 -6.86
N THR A 104 6.78 -2.49 -7.13
CA THR A 104 5.82 -1.80 -8.02
C THR A 104 5.86 -2.38 -9.43
N ALA A 105 7.04 -2.48 -10.03
CA ALA A 105 7.21 -3.04 -11.37
C ALA A 105 6.73 -4.50 -11.45
N ALA A 106 6.96 -5.30 -10.39
CA ALA A 106 6.48 -6.68 -10.32
C ALA A 106 4.95 -6.81 -10.20
N THR A 107 4.26 -5.78 -9.70
CA THR A 107 2.79 -5.73 -9.65
C THR A 107 2.13 -5.12 -10.88
N GLU A 108 2.91 -4.41 -11.71
CA GLU A 108 2.44 -3.77 -12.95
C GLU A 108 2.62 -4.67 -14.19
N ALA A 109 3.44 -5.72 -14.08
CA ALA A 109 3.70 -6.72 -15.12
C ALA A 109 2.62 -7.82 -15.15
#